data_AF-A0A9D8DWI9-F1
#
_entry.id   AF-A0A9D8DWI9-F1
#
_cell.length_a   1.000
_cell.length_b   1.000
_cell.length_c   1.000
_cell.angle_alpha   90.00
_cell.angle_beta   90.00
_cell.angle_gamma   90.00
#
_symmetry.space_group_name_H-M   'P 1'
#
loop_
_entity.id
_entity.type
_entity.pdbx_description
1 polymer ?
#
loop_
_entity_poly.entity_id
_entity_poly.type
_entity_poly.pdbx_seq_one_letter_code
_entity_poly.pdbx_strand_id
1 'polypeptide(L)' 'MHAEAATPGLDPSEILASYVAKQSISRIVDRSEVACVVAFLASASAAMVSGQVFAVDGNAEIFHLE' A
#
# COMPACT_ATOMS: atom_id res chain seq x y z
N MET A 1 -8.77 5.98 3.08
CA MET A 1 -9.01 5.43 4.43
C MET A 1 -10.39 5.80 5.03
N HIS A 2 -11.29 6.50 4.31
CA HIS A 2 -12.63 6.84 4.82
C HIS A 2 -13.78 5.98 4.26
N ALA A 3 -13.54 5.12 3.25
CA ALA A 3 -14.63 4.42 2.57
C ALA A 3 -15.15 3.18 3.32
N GLU A 4 -14.33 2.49 4.11
CA GLU A 4 -14.72 1.28 4.84
C GLU A 4 -15.00 1.48 6.33
N ALA A 5 -14.69 2.66 6.87
CA ALA A 5 -14.90 2.98 8.29
C ALA A 5 -16.37 3.21 8.67
N ALA A 6 -17.30 3.03 7.73
CA ALA A 6 -18.73 3.28 7.92
C ALA A 6 -19.56 1.99 8.08
N THR A 7 -18.94 0.81 8.18
CA THR A 7 -19.64 -0.42 8.55
C THR A 7 -19.95 -0.36 10.05
N PRO A 8 -21.23 -0.27 10.47
CA PRO A 8 -21.56 -0.13 11.88
C PRO A 8 -21.14 -1.38 12.66
N GLY A 9 -20.22 -1.23 13.61
CA GLY A 9 -19.89 -2.28 14.60
C GLY A 9 -18.48 -2.87 14.58
N LEU A 10 -17.59 -2.45 13.66
CA LEU A 10 -16.19 -2.89 13.66
C LEU A 10 -15.26 -1.82 14.24
N ASP A 11 -14.37 -2.22 15.14
CA ASP A 11 -13.38 -1.31 15.71
C ASP A 11 -12.33 -0.91 14.64
N PRO A 12 -11.96 0.36 14.51
CA PRO A 12 -10.96 0.80 13.54
C PRO A 12 -9.61 0.07 13.63
N SER A 13 -9.22 -0.38 14.83
CA SER A 13 -7.99 -1.15 15.04
C SER A 13 -8.09 -2.57 14.50
N GLU A 14 -9.27 -3.21 14.59
CA GLU A 14 -9.53 -4.52 14.00
C GLU A 14 -9.49 -4.46 12.47
N ILE A 15 -10.06 -3.40 11.89
CA ILE A 15 -9.97 -3.13 10.45
C ILE A 15 -8.50 -3.01 10.05
N LEU A 16 -7.73 -2.17 10.75
CA LEU A 16 -6.30 -1.97 10.47
C LEU A 16 -5.50 -3.27 10.57
N ALA A 17 -5.74 -4.07 11.62
CA ALA A 17 -5.09 -5.36 11.81
C ALA A 17 -5.41 -6.32 10.65
N SER A 18 -6.66 -6.32 10.17
CA SER A 18 -7.06 -7.15 9.01
C SER A 18 -6.36 -6.75 7.72
N TYR A 19 -6.05 -5.46 7.53
CA TYR A 19 -5.25 -4.98 6.40
C TYR A 19 -3.79 -5.41 6.50
N VAL A 20 -3.19 -5.24 7.69
CA VAL A 20 -1.81 -5.62 7.95
C VAL A 20 -1.61 -7.14 7.79
N ALA A 21 -2.59 -7.95 8.21
CA ALA A 21 -2.55 -9.40 8.08
C ALA A 21 -2.52 -9.89 6.62
N LYS A 22 -2.96 -9.06 5.66
CA LYS A 22 -2.94 -9.37 4.21
C LYS A 22 -1.67 -8.91 3.51
N GLN A 23 -0.69 -8.39 4.25
CA GLN A 23 0.59 -7.91 3.71
C GLN A 23 1.71 -8.86 4.15
N SER A 24 2.61 -9.20 3.23
CA SER A 24 3.80 -9.98 3.59
C SER A 24 4.74 -9.17 4.50
N ILE A 25 4.82 -7.86 4.27
CA ILE A 25 5.43 -6.94 5.24
C ILE A 25 4.33 -6.53 6.22
N SER A 26 4.33 -7.14 7.42
CA SER A 26 3.25 -7.00 8.41
C SER A 26 3.21 -5.65 9.12
N ARG A 27 3.12 -4.56 8.35
CA ARG A 27 2.85 -3.20 8.81
C ARG A 27 2.34 -2.34 7.65
N ILE A 28 1.61 -1.29 8.01
CA ILE A 28 1.21 -0.27 7.04
C ILE A 28 2.46 0.44 6.48
N VAL A 29 2.40 0.72 5.18
CA VAL A 29 3.39 1.51 4.47
C VAL A 29 3.51 2.90 5.08
N ASP A 30 4.75 3.35 5.30
CA ASP A 30 4.99 4.72 5.73
C ASP A 30 4.98 5.67 4.53
N ARG A 31 4.52 6.91 4.74
CA ARG A 31 4.43 7.92 3.68
C ARG A 31 5.79 8.20 3.03
N SER A 32 6.87 8.13 3.82
CA SER A 32 8.23 8.33 3.33
C SER A 32 8.67 7.25 2.35
N GLU A 33 8.17 6.02 2.47
CA GLU A 33 8.54 4.91 1.58
C GLU A 33 7.98 5.12 0.18
N VAL A 34 6.75 5.62 0.08
CA VAL A 34 6.15 6.05 -1.19
C VAL A 34 6.92 7.25 -1.75
N ALA A 35 7.22 8.25 -0.92
CA ALA A 35 7.95 9.44 -1.34
C ALA A 35 9.35 9.11 -1.87
N CYS A 36 10.06 8.15 -1.27
CA CYS A 36 11.36 7.69 -1.73
C CYS A 36 11.30 7.07 -3.14
N VAL A 37 10.30 6.24 -3.43
CA VAL A 37 10.11 5.67 -4.78
C VAL A 37 9.83 6.78 -5.79
N VAL A 38 8.96 7.74 -5.45
CA VAL A 38 8.69 8.90 -6.31
C VAL A 38 9.96 9.72 -6.56
N ALA A 39 10.74 10.00 -5.51
CA ALA A 39 11.99 10.76 -5.63
C ALA A 39 13.01 10.04 -6.53
N PHE A 40 13.12 8.72 -6.42
CA PHE A 40 13.96 7.92 -7.32
C PHE A 40 13.48 8.01 -8.77
N LEU A 41 12.18 7.81 -9.02
CA LEU A 41 11.59 7.86 -10.36
C LEU A 41 11.70 9.26 -11.01
N ALA A 42 11.70 10.32 -10.21
CA ALA A 42 11.92 11.69 -10.68
C ALA A 42 13.40 12.05 -10.91
N SER A 43 14.33 11.18 -10.50
CA SER A 43 15.77 11.42 -10.63
C SER A 43 16.32 11.02 -12.00
N ALA A 44 17.51 11.51 -12.33
CA ALA A 44 18.23 11.09 -13.54
C ALA A 44 18.54 9.58 -13.58
N SER A 45 18.61 8.92 -12.42
CA SER A 45 18.89 7.48 -12.34
C SER A 45 17.76 6.61 -12.92
N ALA A 46 16.55 7.15 -13.05
CA ALA A 46 15.40 6.44 -13.60
C ALA A 46 15.14 6.78 -15.08
N ALA A 47 16.11 7.35 -15.81
CA ALA A 47 15.92 7.87 -17.17
C ALA A 47 15.34 6.87 -18.20
N MET A 48 15.53 5.56 -17.97
CA MET A 48 15.01 4.49 -18.83
C MET A 48 13.82 3.73 -18.22
N VAL A 49 13.29 4.19 -17.10
CA VAL A 49 12.13 3.59 -16.44
C VAL A 49 10.88 4.36 -16.86
N SER A 50 10.11 3.79 -17.79
CA SER A 50 8.90 4.40 -18.33
C SER A 50 7.80 3.38 -18.60
N GLY A 51 6.54 3.82 -18.54
CA GLY A 51 5.37 2.97 -18.78
C GLY A 51 5.13 1.88 -17.73
N GLN A 52 5.83 1.93 -16.59
CA GLN A 52 5.72 0.95 -15.51
C GLN A 52 4.78 1.44 -14.41
N VAL A 53 4.15 0.48 -13.73
CA VAL A 53 3.41 0.72 -12.48
C VAL A 53 4.18 0.05 -11.35
N PHE A 54 4.54 0.82 -10.32
CA PHE A 54 5.23 0.33 -9.14
C PHE A 54 4.26 0.31 -7.95
N ALA A 55 3.95 -0.88 -7.45
CA ALA A 55 3.23 -1.04 -6.19
C ALA A 55 4.17 -0.80 -5.00
N VAL A 56 3.71 -0.05 -4.01
CA VAL A 56 4.43 0.23 -2.75
C VAL A 56 3.47 -0.06 -1.60
N ASP A 57 3.22 -1.35 -1.36
CA ASP A 57 2.11 -1.81 -0.51
C ASP A 57 2.49 -2.94 0.46
N GLY A 58 3.76 -3.32 0.50
CA GLY A 58 4.22 -4.43 1.36
C GLY A 58 3.80 -5.82 0.86
N ASN A 59 3.50 -5.95 -0.44
CA ASN A 59 2.89 -7.12 -1.06
C ASN A 59 1.50 -7.38 -0.46
N ALA A 60 0.59 -6.45 -0.70
CA ALA A 60 -0.80 -6.62 -0.30
C ALA A 60 -1.45 -7.68 -1.20
N GLU A 61 -1.82 -8.83 -0.63
CA GLU A 61 -2.46 -9.88 -1.41
C GLU A 61 -3.88 -9.47 -1.80
N ILE A 62 -4.11 -9.35 -3.11
CA ILE A 62 -5.45 -9.21 -3.67
C ILE A 62 -6.00 -10.62 -3.87
N PHE A 63 -6.82 -11.09 -2.93
CA PHE A 63 -7.64 -12.29 -3.17
C PHE A 63 -8.55 -12.01 -4.36
N HIS A 64 -8.37 -12.74 -5.47
CA HIS A 64 -9.40 -12.84 -6.50
C HIS A 64 -10.60 -13.56 -5.87
N LEU A 65 -11.75 -12.90 -5.82
CA LEU A 65 -13.02 -13.58 -5.62
C LEU A 65 -13.30 -14.36 -6.91
N GLU A 66 -13.16 -15.68 -6.86
CA GLU A 66 -13.79 -16.58 -7.84
C GLU A 66 -15.30 -16.65 -7.62
#